data_AF-A0A9E5HBT7-F1
#
_entry.id   AF-A0A9E5HBT7-F1
#
_cell.length_a   1.000
_cell.length_b   1.000
_cell.length_c   1.000
_cell.angle_alpha   90.00
_cell.angle_beta   90.00
_cell.angle_gamma   90.00
#
_symmetry.space_group_name_H-M   'P 1'
#
loop_
_entity.id
_entity.type
_entity.pdbx_description
1 polymer ?
#
loop_
_entity_poly.entity_id
_entity_poly.type
_entity_poly.pdbx_seq_one_letter_code
_entity_poly.pdbx_strand_id
1 'polypeptide(L)'
;MIKNKLIWSFVCVVLISCGNSTYEPQEYISTNLTDEKINLSKEVFKKLKKEHYIKNFVKDDFNNKYIGALIERLDKNKLYFLESEIKNFKEESSQYSGKFFDIDLAYLIINLYFERLV
;
A
#
# COMPACT_ATOMS: atom_id res chain seq x y z
N MET A 1 -7.65 -55.72 25.12
CA MET A 1 -7.89 -55.03 23.83
C MET A 1 -9.04 -54.07 24.02
N ILE A 2 -8.92 -52.82 23.53
CA ILE A 2 -9.94 -51.74 23.54
C ILE A 2 -9.99 -50.89 24.83
N LYS A 3 -9.03 -49.98 24.98
CA LYS A 3 -9.21 -48.68 25.64
C LYS A 3 -8.30 -47.69 24.90
N ASN A 4 -8.90 -46.76 24.13
CA ASN A 4 -8.30 -45.52 23.58
C ASN A 4 -9.00 -44.94 22.34
N LYS A 5 -10.18 -45.43 21.93
CA LYS A 5 -10.87 -44.88 20.75
C LYS A 5 -11.89 -43.77 21.03
N LEU A 6 -12.18 -43.42 22.29
CA LEU A 6 -13.25 -42.46 22.59
C LEU A 6 -12.80 -41.01 22.80
N ILE A 7 -11.51 -40.73 23.03
CA ILE A 7 -11.05 -39.40 23.43
C ILE A 7 -10.63 -38.54 22.22
N TRP A 8 -10.30 -39.16 21.08
CA TRP A 8 -9.97 -38.43 19.85
C TRP A 8 -11.19 -37.99 19.03
N SER A 9 -12.41 -38.39 19.42
CA SER A 9 -13.63 -38.00 18.71
C SER A 9 -14.23 -36.67 19.20
N PHE A 10 -13.84 -36.18 20.38
CA PHE A 10 -14.42 -34.97 20.97
C PHE A 10 -13.69 -33.67 20.59
N VAL A 11 -12.47 -33.75 20.06
CA VAL A 11 -11.70 -32.56 19.65
C VAL A 11 -12.24 -31.95 18.35
N CYS A 12 -12.84 -32.76 17.46
CA CYS A 12 -13.40 -32.26 16.20
C CYS A 12 -14.75 -31.55 16.33
N VAL A 13 -15.54 -31.83 17.38
CA VAL A 13 -16.91 -31.29 17.50
C VAL A 13 -16.92 -29.86 18.04
N VAL A 14 -15.89 -29.44 18.78
CA VAL A 14 -15.80 -28.10 19.38
C VAL A 14 -15.43 -27.01 18.35
N LEU A 15 -14.91 -27.38 17.17
CA LEU A 15 -14.57 -26.41 16.11
C LEU A 15 -15.77 -26.03 15.22
N ILE A 16 -16.90 -26.72 15.31
CA ILE A 16 -18.07 -26.49 14.43
C ILE A 16 -19.04 -25.45 15.03
N SER A 17 -18.91 -25.06 16.30
CA SER A 17 -19.88 -24.15 16.95
C SER A 17 -19.54 -22.66 16.87
N CYS A 18 -18.57 -22.24 16.05
CA CYS A 18 -18.32 -20.83 15.79
C CYS A 18 -18.77 -20.47 14.37
N GLY A 19 -19.87 -19.73 14.24
CA GLY A 19 -20.11 -18.92 13.03
C GLY A 19 -21.55 -18.81 12.57
N ASN A 20 -22.37 -18.02 13.28
CA ASN A 20 -23.52 -17.35 12.67
C ASN A 20 -23.28 -15.82 12.63
N SER A 21 -22.04 -15.37 12.49
CA SER A 21 -21.75 -13.98 12.16
C SER A 21 -21.83 -13.82 10.65
N THR A 22 -22.81 -13.06 10.16
CA THR A 22 -22.79 -12.54 8.80
C THR A 22 -21.60 -11.60 8.69
N TYR A 23 -20.53 -12.05 8.03
CA TYR A 23 -19.39 -11.20 7.71
C TYR A 23 -19.84 -10.23 6.62
N GLU A 24 -20.04 -8.97 7.00
CA GLU A 24 -20.19 -7.88 6.04
C GLU A 24 -18.78 -7.38 5.71
N PRO A 25 -18.28 -7.57 4.47
CA PRO A 25 -16.98 -7.03 4.10
C PRO A 25 -17.03 -5.51 4.25
N GLN A 26 -16.06 -4.96 4.98
CA GLN A 26 -15.89 -3.51 4.99
C GLN A 26 -15.37 -3.10 3.61
N GLU A 27 -15.83 -1.95 3.09
CA GLU A 27 -15.33 -1.39 1.84
C GLU A 27 -14.46 -0.18 2.17
N TYR A 28 -13.24 -0.14 1.63
CA TYR A 28 -12.39 1.03 1.79
C TYR A 28 -12.92 2.19 0.97
N ILE A 29 -13.21 3.33 1.62
CA ILE A 29 -13.55 4.56 0.95
C ILE A 29 -12.26 5.28 0.55
N SER A 30 -12.01 5.31 -0.76
CA SER A 30 -10.85 5.99 -1.36
C SER A 30 -10.67 7.41 -0.81
N THR A 31 -9.44 7.72 -0.38
CA THR A 31 -9.10 9.09 -0.03
C THR A 31 -8.93 9.90 -1.31
N ASN A 32 -9.89 10.78 -1.59
CA ASN A 32 -9.77 11.69 -2.72
C ASN A 32 -8.61 12.67 -2.51
N LEU A 33 -7.85 12.87 -3.58
CA LEU A 33 -6.82 13.89 -3.64
C LEU A 33 -7.50 15.26 -3.79
N THR A 34 -7.22 16.17 -2.85
CA THR A 34 -7.78 17.52 -2.85
C THR A 34 -6.77 18.53 -3.40
N ASP A 35 -7.25 19.67 -3.91
CA ASP A 35 -6.38 20.77 -4.36
C ASP A 35 -5.42 21.25 -3.27
N GLU A 36 -5.87 21.25 -2.01
CA GLU A 36 -5.04 21.58 -0.86
C GLU A 36 -3.84 20.62 -0.72
N LYS A 37 -4.08 19.31 -0.82
CA LYS A 37 -3.04 18.28 -0.76
C LYS A 37 -2.08 18.37 -1.95
N ILE A 38 -2.60 18.68 -3.13
CA ILE A 38 -1.78 18.91 -4.33
C ILE A 38 -0.89 20.14 -4.15
N ASN A 39 -1.42 21.23 -3.62
CA ASN A 39 -0.64 22.45 -3.39
C ASN A 39 0.43 22.24 -2.32
N LEU A 40 0.08 21.58 -1.23
CA LEU A 40 1.02 21.20 -0.18
C LEU A 40 2.16 20.31 -0.73
N SER A 41 1.85 19.34 -1.59
CA SER A 41 2.88 18.46 -2.15
C SER A 41 3.89 19.24 -3.03
N LYS A 42 3.40 20.22 -3.80
CA LYS A 42 4.25 21.13 -4.59
C LYS A 42 5.13 21.99 -3.68
N GLU A 43 4.62 22.48 -2.56
CA GLU A 43 5.40 23.25 -1.59
C GLU A 43 6.50 22.40 -0.96
N VAL A 44 6.16 21.19 -0.50
CA VAL A 44 7.13 20.23 0.07
C VAL A 44 8.21 19.90 -0.96
N PHE A 45 7.85 19.65 -2.21
CA PHE A 45 8.82 19.40 -3.29
C PHE A 45 9.78 20.58 -3.47
N LYS A 46 9.26 21.80 -3.56
CA LYS A 46 10.08 23.02 -3.73
C LYS A 46 11.05 23.21 -2.56
N LYS A 47 10.59 22.97 -1.33
CA LYS A 47 11.43 23.03 -0.13
C LYS A 47 12.53 21.98 -0.18
N LEU A 48 12.21 20.73 -0.50
CA LEU A 48 13.21 19.66 -0.65
C LEU A 48 14.22 19.94 -1.76
N LYS A 49 13.79 20.57 -2.86
CA LYS A 49 14.71 20.91 -3.96
C LYS A 49 15.66 22.06 -3.59
N LYS A 50 15.19 23.06 -2.85
CA LYS A 50 15.92 24.32 -2.60
C LYS A 50 16.65 24.36 -1.26
N GLU A 51 16.05 23.83 -0.21
CA GLU A 51 16.44 24.04 1.19
C GLU A 51 17.07 22.80 1.83
N HIS A 52 17.11 21.67 1.14
CA HIS A 52 17.64 20.43 1.69
C HIS A 52 19.16 20.49 1.89
N TYR A 53 19.63 19.95 3.03
CA TYR A 53 21.05 19.95 3.41
C TYR A 53 21.94 19.28 2.35
N ILE A 54 21.48 18.15 1.80
CA ILE A 54 22.14 17.50 0.66
C ILE A 54 21.87 18.32 -0.59
N LYS A 55 22.92 18.87 -1.20
CA LYS A 55 22.83 19.61 -2.46
C LYS A 55 22.32 18.71 -3.58
N ASN A 56 21.50 19.27 -4.47
CA ASN A 56 20.93 18.55 -5.63
C ASN A 56 20.26 17.23 -5.22
N PHE A 57 19.53 17.25 -4.10
CA PHE A 57 18.83 16.08 -3.57
C PHE A 57 17.76 15.57 -4.55
N VAL A 58 17.00 16.49 -5.14
CA VAL A 58 16.00 16.17 -6.16
C VAL A 58 16.70 16.10 -7.52
N LYS A 59 16.82 14.88 -8.05
CA LYS A 59 17.42 14.54 -9.35
C LYS A 59 16.37 13.93 -10.29
N ASP A 60 16.76 13.61 -11.51
CA ASP A 60 15.86 13.07 -12.54
C ASP A 60 15.20 11.74 -12.13
N ASP A 61 15.90 10.92 -11.35
CA ASP A 61 15.39 9.64 -10.83
C ASP A 61 14.57 9.76 -9.54
N PHE A 62 14.30 10.99 -9.07
CA PHE A 62 13.68 11.22 -7.78
C PHE A 62 12.29 10.57 -7.68
N ASN A 63 11.44 10.71 -8.69
CA ASN A 63 10.08 10.17 -8.64
C ASN A 63 10.08 8.63 -8.61
N ASN A 64 10.94 7.98 -9.39
CA ASN A 64 11.07 6.52 -9.33
C ASN A 64 11.52 6.05 -7.94
N LYS A 65 12.49 6.73 -7.33
CA LYS A 65 12.92 6.45 -5.94
C LYS A 65 11.82 6.67 -4.93
N TYR A 66 11.09 7.78 -5.06
CA TYR A 66 9.95 8.12 -4.22
C TYR A 66 8.86 7.05 -4.26
N ILE A 67 8.42 6.64 -5.46
CA ILE A 67 7.42 5.58 -5.64
C ILE A 67 7.93 4.23 -5.12
N GLY A 68 9.22 3.94 -5.30
CA GLY A 68 9.84 2.73 -4.72
C GLY A 68 9.77 2.71 -3.21
N ALA A 69 10.17 3.81 -2.58
CA ALA A 69 10.13 3.95 -1.12
C ALA A 69 8.70 3.91 -0.58
N LEU A 70 7.72 4.44 -1.33
CA LEU A 70 6.31 4.36 -0.97
C LEU A 70 5.82 2.90 -0.95
N ILE A 71 6.07 2.14 -2.02
CA ILE A 71 5.68 0.73 -2.13
C ILE A 71 6.34 -0.09 -1.01
N GLU A 72 7.64 0.10 -0.77
CA GLU A 72 8.36 -0.61 0.29
C GLU A 72 7.85 -0.25 1.70
N ARG A 73 7.43 0.99 1.91
CA ARG A 73 6.82 1.43 3.17
C ARG A 73 5.45 0.80 3.39
N LEU A 74 4.64 0.68 2.35
CA LEU A 74 3.29 0.12 2.43
C LEU A 74 3.32 -1.41 2.56
N ASP A 75 4.05 -2.09 1.68
CA ASP A 75 4.03 -3.54 1.57
C ASP A 75 5.44 -4.15 1.63
N LYS A 76 6.14 -3.91 2.75
CA LYS A 76 7.50 -4.41 2.97
C LYS A 76 7.61 -5.94 2.83
N ASN A 77 6.57 -6.65 3.27
CA ASN A 77 6.55 -8.11 3.26
C ASN A 77 6.04 -8.70 1.94
N LYS A 78 5.63 -7.85 0.98
CA LYS A 78 5.18 -8.24 -0.38
C LYS A 78 3.97 -9.17 -0.34
N LEU A 79 3.01 -8.86 0.52
CA LEU A 79 1.80 -9.65 0.72
C LEU A 79 0.61 -9.12 -0.08
N TYR A 80 0.64 -7.84 -0.46
CA TYR A 80 -0.52 -7.14 -0.99
C TYR A 80 -0.37 -6.78 -2.46
N PHE A 81 0.80 -6.31 -2.91
CA PHE A 81 1.01 -5.95 -4.32
C PHE A 81 1.48 -7.12 -5.18
N LEU A 82 0.94 -7.23 -6.39
CA LEU A 82 1.43 -8.15 -7.40
C LEU A 82 2.71 -7.59 -8.04
N GLU A 83 3.60 -8.49 -8.47
CA GLU A 83 4.84 -8.09 -9.16
C GLU A 83 4.55 -7.28 -10.44
N SER A 84 3.51 -7.64 -11.19
CA SER A 84 3.08 -6.92 -12.39
C SER A 84 2.64 -5.49 -12.08
N GLU A 85 1.98 -5.26 -10.94
CA GLU A 85 1.54 -3.93 -10.54
C GLU A 85 2.72 -3.06 -10.13
N ILE A 86 3.63 -3.63 -9.33
CA ILE A 86 4.88 -2.95 -8.95
C ILE A 86 5.65 -2.55 -10.22
N LYS A 87 5.74 -3.45 -11.21
CA LYS A 87 6.38 -3.15 -12.49
C LYS A 87 5.69 -2.00 -13.22
N ASN A 88 4.36 -2.02 -13.31
CA ASN A 88 3.59 -0.94 -13.95
C ASN A 88 3.80 0.40 -13.24
N PHE A 89 3.71 0.45 -11.90
CA PHE A 89 3.96 1.67 -11.12
C PHE A 89 5.37 2.23 -11.35
N LYS A 90 6.36 1.35 -11.47
CA LYS A 90 7.74 1.74 -11.76
C LYS A 90 7.92 2.26 -13.18
N GLU A 91 7.23 1.68 -14.15
CA GLU A 91 7.24 2.13 -15.53
C GLU A 91 6.58 3.51 -15.67
N GLU A 92 5.36 3.68 -15.12
CA GLU A 92 4.65 4.96 -15.08
C GLU A 92 5.48 6.05 -14.39
N SER A 93 6.06 5.74 -13.22
CA SER A 93 6.91 6.68 -12.49
C SER A 93 8.17 7.08 -13.26
N SER A 94 8.71 6.19 -14.10
CA SER A 94 9.90 6.50 -14.93
C SER A 94 9.57 7.35 -16.15
N GLN A 95 8.33 7.27 -16.64
CA GLN A 95 7.83 8.08 -17.76
C GLN A 95 7.29 9.45 -17.30
N TYR A 96 7.10 9.64 -15.99
CA TYR A 96 6.63 10.89 -15.43
C TYR A 96 7.60 12.04 -15.71
N SER A 97 7.11 13.04 -16.46
CA SER A 97 7.86 14.23 -16.86
C SER A 97 7.41 15.52 -16.17
N GLY A 98 6.56 15.39 -15.14
CA GLY A 98 6.05 16.54 -14.39
C GLY A 98 7.12 17.22 -13.53
N LYS A 99 6.84 18.47 -13.14
CA LYS A 99 7.79 19.33 -12.42
C LYS A 99 7.90 19.04 -10.91
N PHE A 100 7.04 18.18 -10.37
CA PHE A 100 6.86 17.93 -8.94
C PHE A 100 6.80 16.42 -8.64
N PHE A 101 6.36 16.04 -7.45
CA PHE A 101 6.01 14.64 -7.18
C PHE A 101 4.85 14.20 -8.07
N ASP A 102 4.89 12.95 -8.50
CA ASP A 102 3.72 12.27 -9.04
C ASP A 102 2.78 11.86 -7.89
N ILE A 103 2.07 12.85 -7.33
CA ILE A 103 1.16 12.64 -6.20
C ILE A 103 -0.09 11.85 -6.60
N ASP A 104 -0.47 11.91 -7.88
CA ASP A 104 -1.62 11.17 -8.41
C ASP A 104 -1.31 9.66 -8.36
N LEU A 105 -0.17 9.25 -8.90
CA LEU A 105 0.29 7.86 -8.82
C LEU A 105 0.47 7.40 -7.38
N ALA A 106 0.99 8.26 -6.49
CA ALA A 106 1.12 7.92 -5.08
C ALA A 106 -0.23 7.64 -4.41
N TYR A 107 -1.26 8.45 -4.68
CA TYR A 107 -2.60 8.24 -4.12
C TYR A 107 -3.25 6.99 -4.71
N LEU A 108 -3.05 6.70 -6.00
CA LEU A 108 -3.50 5.45 -6.62
C LEU A 108 -2.92 4.24 -5.88
N ILE A 109 -1.60 4.21 -5.65
CA ILE A 109 -0.91 3.11 -4.94
C ILE A 109 -1.41 2.99 -3.49
N ILE A 110 -1.55 4.11 -2.77
CA ILE A 110 -2.02 4.13 -1.39
C ILE A 110 -3.45 3.58 -1.29
N ASN A 111 -4.34 4.02 -2.19
CA ASN A 111 -5.73 3.57 -2.18
C ASN A 111 -5.84 2.07 -2.50
N LEU A 112 -5.09 1.58 -3.49
CA LEU A 112 -5.04 0.14 -3.81
C LEU A 112 -4.53 -0.69 -2.62
N TYR A 113 -3.52 -0.19 -1.90
CA TYR A 113 -3.04 -0.87 -0.69
C TYR A 113 -4.11 -0.97 0.38
N PHE A 114 -4.80 0.14 0.69
CA PHE A 114 -5.83 0.13 1.72
C PHE A 114 -7.05 -0.70 1.31
N GLU A 115 -7.43 -0.72 0.04
CA GLU A 115 -8.48 -1.61 -0.48
C GLU A 115 -8.20 -3.10 -0.18
N ARG A 116 -6.92 -3.50 -0.16
CA ARG A 116 -6.51 -4.90 0.12
C ARG A 116 -6.35 -5.23 1.59
N LEU A 117 -6.37 -4.24 2.47
CA LEU A 117 -6.29 -4.46 3.91
C LEU A 117 -7.64 -4.81 4.53
N VAL A 118 -8.73 -4.54 3.82
CA VAL A 118 -10.10 -4.67 4.30
C VAL A 118 -10.71 -6.03 3.94
#